data_AF-A0A940BHD3-F1
#
_entry.id   AF-A0A940BHD3-F1
#
_cell.length_a   1.000
_cell.length_b   1.000
_cell.length_c   1.000
_cell.angle_alpha   90.00
_cell.angle_beta   90.00
_cell.angle_gamma   90.00
#
_symmetry.space_group_name_H-M   'P 1'
#
loop_
_entity.id
_entity.type
_entity.pdbx_description
1 polymer ?
#
loop_
_entity_poly.entity_id
_entity_poly.type
_entity_poly.pdbx_seq_one_letter_code
_entity_poly.pdbx_strand_id
1 'polypeptide(L)'
;MKHLKTLSAAALLIAGCGGSADAPQLGKNSIDEVIAAMTNEEKAYLLVGSGMKGATGTEPVVGTSDDLVPGAAGTTHAIPRLGIPAIVLADGPAGLRIKPIRPGSDDTYYCTAFPIATVLASTWDTELVQEVGKSMGNEVLEYGADVIL
;
A
#
# COMPACT_ATOMS: atom_id res chain seq x y z
N MET A 1 -17.16 18.34 73.98
CA MET A 1 -16.18 18.36 72.86
C MET A 1 -15.32 17.11 72.94
N LYS A 2 -15.55 16.13 72.04
CA LYS A 2 -14.57 15.10 71.60
C LYS A 2 -15.22 14.22 70.52
N HIS A 3 -15.01 14.67 69.28
CA HIS A 3 -14.94 14.01 67.98
C HIS A 3 -15.74 12.72 67.68
N LEU A 4 -16.86 12.94 67.00
CA LEU A 4 -17.56 12.01 66.11
C LEU A 4 -16.73 11.85 64.81
N LYS A 5 -16.26 10.64 64.50
CA LYS A 5 -15.60 10.33 63.22
C LYS A 5 -16.63 9.76 62.26
N THR A 6 -16.96 10.52 61.23
CA THR A 6 -17.78 10.12 60.08
C THR A 6 -17.02 9.11 59.21
N LEU A 7 -17.57 7.90 59.03
CA LEU A 7 -17.15 6.95 58.01
C LEU A 7 -17.80 7.37 56.68
N SER A 8 -17.01 7.81 55.72
CA SER A 8 -17.47 8.03 54.34
C SER A 8 -17.16 6.78 53.53
N ALA A 9 -18.20 6.07 53.08
CA ALA A 9 -18.08 4.93 52.18
C ALA A 9 -17.96 5.46 50.74
N ALA A 10 -16.77 5.37 50.14
CA ALA A 10 -16.58 5.64 48.73
C ALA A 10 -17.05 4.43 47.93
N ALA A 11 -18.17 4.58 47.20
CA ALA A 11 -18.62 3.61 46.22
C ALA A 11 -17.64 3.65 45.01
N LEU A 12 -16.83 2.60 44.88
CA LEU A 12 -16.02 2.37 43.69
C LEU A 12 -16.96 2.00 42.53
N LEU A 13 -17.17 2.93 41.60
CA LEU A 13 -17.74 2.65 40.29
C LEU A 13 -16.74 1.80 39.51
N ILE A 14 -17.01 0.49 39.43
CA ILE A 14 -16.32 -0.40 38.50
C ILE A 14 -16.83 -0.02 37.10
N ALA A 15 -16.09 0.87 36.43
CA ALA A 15 -16.23 1.05 35.00
C ALA A 15 -15.86 -0.30 34.34
N GLY A 16 -16.87 -1.00 33.82
CA GLY A 16 -16.65 -2.21 33.05
C GLY A 16 -15.72 -1.90 31.88
N CYS A 17 -14.57 -2.56 31.85
CA CYS A 17 -13.78 -2.68 30.64
C CYS A 17 -14.61 -3.45 29.62
N GLY A 18 -15.42 -2.73 28.82
CA GLY A 18 -15.91 -3.26 27.57
C GLY A 18 -14.69 -3.59 26.74
N GLY A 19 -14.41 -4.88 26.55
CA GLY A 19 -13.35 -5.32 25.67
C GLY A 19 -13.56 -4.67 24.31
N SER A 20 -12.58 -3.89 23.85
CA SER A 20 -12.55 -3.45 22.47
C SER A 20 -12.55 -4.70 21.62
N ALA A 21 -13.68 -5.02 20.98
CA ALA A 21 -13.67 -6.01 19.92
C ALA A 21 -12.66 -5.51 18.88
N ASP A 22 -11.69 -6.34 18.53
CA ASP A 22 -10.69 -5.99 17.53
C ASP A 22 -11.40 -5.51 16.25
N ALA A 23 -10.89 -4.44 15.66
CA ALA A 23 -11.45 -3.92 14.41
C ALA A 23 -11.38 -5.01 13.33
N PRO A 24 -12.38 -5.11 12.42
CA PRO A 24 -12.33 -6.09 11.34
C PRO A 24 -11.07 -5.90 10.50
N GLN A 25 -10.46 -7.01 10.09
CA GLN A 25 -9.20 -7.03 9.36
C GLN A 25 -9.40 -7.55 7.94
N LEU A 26 -8.80 -6.89 6.95
CA LEU A 26 -8.73 -7.38 5.57
C LEU A 26 -8.08 -8.78 5.55
N GLY A 27 -8.68 -9.70 4.80
CA GLY A 27 -8.24 -11.09 4.69
C GLY A 27 -8.67 -12.01 5.85
N LYS A 28 -9.27 -11.47 6.91
CA LYS A 28 -9.85 -12.25 8.03
C LYS A 28 -11.38 -12.08 8.14
N ASN A 29 -11.84 -10.86 7.92
CA ASN A 29 -13.25 -10.47 7.94
C ASN A 29 -13.81 -10.31 6.53
N SER A 30 -15.13 -10.20 6.40
CA SER A 30 -15.74 -9.95 5.10
C SER A 30 -15.39 -8.55 4.58
N ILE A 31 -15.38 -8.37 3.26
CA ILE A 31 -15.14 -7.06 2.64
C ILE A 31 -16.16 -6.03 3.13
N ASP A 32 -17.44 -6.43 3.27
CA ASP A 32 -18.51 -5.55 3.75
C ASP A 32 -18.27 -5.08 5.19
N GLU A 33 -17.80 -5.96 6.08
CA GLU A 33 -17.44 -5.60 7.46
C GLU A 33 -16.28 -4.59 7.50
N VAL A 34 -15.26 -4.82 6.67
CA VAL A 34 -14.09 -3.93 6.57
C VAL A 34 -14.50 -2.55 6.03
N ILE A 35 -15.30 -2.50 4.96
CA ILE A 35 -15.80 -1.25 4.37
C ILE A 35 -16.74 -0.51 5.32
N ALA A 36 -17.60 -1.24 6.04
CA ALA A 36 -18.49 -0.65 7.05
C ALA A 36 -17.70 -0.02 8.21
N ALA A 37 -16.54 -0.60 8.56
CA ALA A 37 -15.68 -0.08 9.61
C ALA A 37 -14.77 1.09 9.19
N MET A 38 -14.71 1.43 7.90
CA MET A 38 -13.97 2.60 7.40
C MET A 38 -14.70 3.90 7.75
N THR A 39 -13.93 4.92 8.14
CA THR A 39 -14.40 6.30 8.21
C THR A 39 -14.63 6.87 6.80
N ASN A 40 -15.40 7.97 6.69
CA ASN A 40 -15.58 8.65 5.41
C ASN A 40 -14.26 9.20 4.85
N GLU A 41 -13.33 9.58 5.72
CA GLU A 41 -12.00 10.07 5.34
C GLU A 41 -11.13 8.92 4.81
N GLU A 42 -11.12 7.77 5.48
CA GLU A 42 -10.44 6.55 5.00
C GLU A 42 -10.97 6.13 3.61
N LYS A 43 -12.29 6.19 3.40
CA LYS A 43 -12.92 5.93 2.09
C LYS A 43 -12.48 6.94 1.03
N ALA A 44 -12.43 8.23 1.38
CA ALA A 44 -12.00 9.27 0.45
C ALA A 44 -10.53 9.09 0.05
N TYR A 45 -9.64 8.81 1.00
CA TYR A 45 -8.23 8.57 0.73
C TYR A 45 -7.98 7.31 -0.09
N LEU A 46 -8.78 6.26 0.07
CA LEU A 46 -8.64 5.05 -0.76
C LEU A 46 -8.87 5.32 -2.25
N LEU A 47 -9.60 6.38 -2.61
CA LEU A 47 -9.91 6.77 -3.99
C LEU A 47 -8.88 7.74 -4.61
N VAL A 48 -7.85 8.14 -3.84
CA VAL A 48 -6.83 9.10 -4.29
C VAL A 48 -5.47 8.45 -4.13
N GLY A 49 -4.61 8.54 -5.14
CA GLY A 49 -3.21 8.11 -4.99
C GLY A 49 -2.51 8.98 -3.94
N SER A 50 -1.56 8.42 -3.18
CA SER A 50 -0.91 9.11 -2.05
C SER A 50 0.05 10.24 -2.45
N GLY A 51 -0.14 10.82 -3.63
CA GLY A 51 0.68 11.88 -4.22
C GLY A 51 2.04 11.38 -4.69
N MET A 52 2.84 12.28 -5.29
CA MET A 52 4.26 12.09 -5.63
C MET A 52 5.12 13.08 -4.83
N LYS A 53 6.14 12.62 -4.08
CA LYS A 53 6.99 13.50 -3.25
C LYS A 53 7.73 14.40 -4.24
N GLY A 54 7.54 15.72 -4.13
CA GLY A 54 8.06 16.70 -5.08
C GLY A 54 7.05 17.25 -6.09
N ALA A 55 5.79 16.77 -6.09
CA ALA A 55 4.72 17.26 -6.97
C ALA A 55 4.01 18.53 -6.45
N THR A 56 4.79 19.57 -6.15
CA THR A 56 4.25 20.93 -5.93
C THR A 56 4.26 21.77 -7.22
N GLY A 57 4.46 21.17 -8.39
CA GLY A 57 4.59 21.87 -9.69
C GLY A 57 4.15 21.04 -10.90
N THR A 58 4.29 21.64 -12.09
CA THR A 58 3.89 21.08 -13.41
C THR A 58 4.91 20.12 -14.05
N GLU A 59 5.97 19.77 -13.33
CA GLU A 59 7.03 18.88 -13.84
C GLU A 59 6.66 17.41 -13.65
N PRO A 60 7.06 16.51 -14.55
CA PRO A 60 6.86 15.07 -14.37
C PRO A 60 7.64 14.61 -13.14
N VAL A 61 6.91 14.21 -12.10
CA VAL A 61 7.49 13.80 -10.84
C VAL A 61 7.75 12.29 -10.87
N VAL A 62 8.82 11.86 -10.21
CA VAL A 62 9.16 10.47 -9.91
C VAL A 62 9.37 10.41 -8.39
N GLY A 63 8.66 9.54 -7.66
CA GLY A 63 9.10 9.09 -6.33
C GLY A 63 8.42 9.65 -5.06
N THR A 64 7.13 9.41 -4.81
CA THR A 64 6.65 9.13 -3.42
C THR A 64 6.82 7.68 -3.03
N SER A 65 6.85 6.79 -4.02
CA SER A 65 7.05 5.36 -3.81
C SER A 65 8.42 5.03 -3.21
N ASP A 66 9.31 6.01 -3.05
CA ASP A 66 10.63 5.87 -2.43
C ASP A 66 10.58 5.21 -1.03
N ASP A 67 9.46 5.32 -0.33
CA ASP A 67 9.30 4.70 0.99
C ASP A 67 9.04 3.16 0.90
N LEU A 68 8.59 2.64 -0.24
CA LEU A 68 8.34 1.20 -0.47
C LEU A 68 9.18 0.64 -1.63
N VAL A 69 8.94 1.13 -2.85
CA VAL A 69 9.69 0.77 -4.07
C VAL A 69 10.16 2.05 -4.77
N PRO A 70 11.42 2.47 -4.53
CA PRO A 70 11.99 3.65 -5.17
C PRO A 70 11.85 3.66 -6.68
N GLY A 71 11.33 4.77 -7.21
CA GLY A 71 11.08 4.97 -8.64
C GLY A 71 9.74 4.42 -9.18
N ALA A 72 8.93 3.71 -8.37
CA ALA A 72 7.60 3.29 -8.79
C ALA A 72 6.66 4.50 -9.00
N ALA A 73 5.61 4.32 -9.81
CA ALA A 73 4.75 5.38 -10.30
C ALA A 73 3.85 5.99 -9.21
N GLY A 74 3.34 5.17 -8.31
CA GLY A 74 2.55 5.67 -7.18
C GLY A 74 2.08 4.57 -6.23
N THR A 75 1.43 5.00 -5.16
CA THR A 75 0.89 4.10 -4.14
C THR A 75 -0.53 4.49 -3.71
N THR A 76 -1.30 3.53 -3.21
CA THR A 76 -2.55 3.81 -2.49
C THR A 76 -2.27 4.20 -1.04
N HIS A 77 -3.26 4.79 -0.36
CA HIS A 77 -3.20 4.99 1.08
C HIS A 77 -3.50 3.69 1.84
N ALA A 78 -2.64 3.36 2.81
CA ALA A 78 -2.88 2.27 3.76
C ALA A 78 -3.93 2.65 4.81
N ILE A 79 -4.63 1.64 5.34
CA ILE A 79 -5.51 1.77 6.52
C ILE A 79 -5.06 0.70 7.55
N PRO A 80 -3.99 0.95 8.32
CA PRO A 80 -3.37 -0.07 9.17
C PRO A 80 -4.31 -0.65 10.23
N ARG A 81 -5.24 0.16 10.76
CA ARG A 81 -6.24 -0.29 11.76
C ARG A 81 -7.14 -1.40 11.22
N LEU A 82 -7.37 -1.45 9.91
CA LEU A 82 -8.20 -2.46 9.24
C LEU A 82 -7.35 -3.50 8.49
N GLY A 83 -6.02 -3.48 8.66
CA GLY A 83 -5.12 -4.41 7.98
C GLY A 83 -5.00 -4.18 6.47
N ILE A 84 -5.33 -2.99 5.96
CA ILE A 84 -5.23 -2.67 4.54
C ILE A 84 -3.85 -2.06 4.26
N PRO A 85 -2.98 -2.73 3.49
CA PRO A 85 -1.67 -2.18 3.14
C PRO A 85 -1.78 -1.11 2.05
N ALA A 86 -0.70 -0.34 1.87
CA ALA A 86 -0.53 0.43 0.65
C ALA A 86 -0.20 -0.52 -0.50
N ILE A 87 -0.73 -0.22 -1.68
CA ILE A 87 -0.48 -0.96 -2.92
C ILE A 87 0.46 -0.13 -3.78
N VAL A 88 1.47 -0.75 -4.37
CA VAL A 88 2.50 -0.14 -5.22
C VAL A 88 2.18 -0.37 -6.70
N LEU A 89 2.11 0.73 -7.45
CA LEU A 89 1.88 0.73 -8.89
C LEU A 89 3.15 1.22 -9.59
N ALA A 90 3.65 0.49 -10.58
CA ALA A 90 4.88 0.82 -11.31
C ALA A 90 4.69 0.71 -12.83
N ASP A 91 5.37 1.58 -13.58
CA ASP A 91 5.26 1.59 -15.04
C ASP A 91 5.87 0.36 -15.70
N GLY A 92 5.24 -0.02 -16.80
CA GLY A 92 5.48 -1.22 -17.59
C GLY A 92 5.84 -0.88 -19.03
N PRO A 93 4.89 -0.90 -19.97
CA PRO A 93 4.71 -1.91 -21.04
C PRO A 93 5.95 -2.60 -21.65
N ALA A 94 7.15 -2.02 -21.54
CA ALA A 94 8.42 -2.57 -21.99
C ALA A 94 9.27 -3.18 -20.85
N GLY A 95 8.71 -3.34 -19.64
CA GLY A 95 9.40 -3.91 -18.47
C GLY A 95 9.15 -3.09 -17.20
N LEU A 96 9.43 -3.65 -16.03
CA LEU A 96 9.27 -2.94 -14.78
C LEU A 96 10.19 -1.71 -14.72
N ARG A 97 9.62 -0.54 -14.39
CA ARG A 97 10.37 0.71 -14.28
C ARG A 97 10.48 1.18 -12.83
N ILE A 98 11.62 0.90 -12.21
CA ILE A 98 11.98 1.34 -10.84
C ILE A 98 13.40 1.92 -10.80
N LYS A 99 13.81 2.50 -9.67
CA LYS A 99 15.13 3.09 -9.49
C LYS A 99 16.18 1.98 -9.28
N PRO A 100 17.19 1.85 -10.16
CA PRO A 100 18.14 0.74 -10.10
C PRO A 100 19.18 0.88 -8.98
N ILE A 101 19.50 2.12 -8.56
CA ILE A 101 20.48 2.43 -7.53
C ILE A 101 19.81 3.28 -6.44
N ARG A 102 19.92 2.86 -5.19
CA ARG A 102 19.24 3.48 -4.05
C ARG A 102 20.27 4.03 -3.05
N PRO A 103 20.16 5.28 -2.59
CA PRO A 103 21.08 5.81 -1.58
C PRO A 103 21.09 4.95 -0.32
N GLY A 104 22.28 4.59 0.18
CA GLY A 104 22.43 3.77 1.38
C GLY A 104 22.27 2.26 1.17
N SER A 105 22.19 1.79 -0.07
CA SER A 105 22.17 0.37 -0.45
C SER A 105 23.34 0.08 -1.39
N ASP A 106 24.05 -1.03 -1.16
CA ASP A 106 25.06 -1.56 -2.08
C ASP A 106 24.46 -2.48 -3.16
N ASP A 107 23.20 -2.89 -2.98
CA ASP A 107 22.47 -3.73 -3.94
C ASP A 107 22.02 -2.94 -5.19
N THR A 108 21.80 -3.68 -6.28
CA THR A 108 21.26 -3.16 -7.55
C THR A 108 19.91 -3.76 -7.87
N TYR A 109 19.02 -2.96 -8.48
CA TYR A 109 17.63 -3.32 -8.76
C TYR A 109 17.30 -3.13 -10.25
N TYR A 110 18.18 -3.58 -11.13
CA TYR A 110 17.95 -3.50 -12.58
C TYR A 110 16.81 -4.44 -13.00
N CYS A 111 16.01 -3.97 -13.95
CA CYS A 111 14.88 -4.70 -14.52
C CYS A 111 15.16 -5.04 -15.99
N THR A 112 14.48 -6.05 -16.51
CA THR A 112 14.60 -6.43 -17.91
C THR A 112 13.85 -5.45 -18.81
N ALA A 113 14.53 -4.94 -19.85
CA ALA A 113 13.90 -4.15 -20.90
C ALA A 113 13.49 -5.05 -22.09
N PHE A 114 12.19 -5.27 -22.24
CA PHE A 114 11.59 -6.09 -23.28
C PHE A 114 11.36 -5.30 -24.58
N PRO A 115 11.17 -5.97 -25.73
CA PRO A 115 10.69 -5.32 -26.95
C PRO A 115 9.36 -4.61 -26.72
N ILE A 116 9.17 -3.44 -27.35
CA ILE A 116 7.91 -2.69 -27.25
C ILE A 116 6.72 -3.49 -27.80
N ALA A 117 5.51 -3.13 -27.37
CA ALA A 117 4.27 -3.83 -27.74
C ALA A 117 4.10 -4.03 -29.25
N THR A 118 4.46 -3.06 -30.10
CA THR A 118 4.38 -3.21 -31.57
C THR A 118 5.28 -4.31 -32.10
N VAL A 119 6.48 -4.47 -31.54
CA VAL A 119 7.42 -5.54 -31.93
C VAL A 119 6.92 -6.89 -31.43
N LEU A 120 6.43 -6.95 -30.18
CA LEU A 120 5.82 -8.16 -29.64
C LEU A 120 4.59 -8.59 -30.46
N ALA A 121 3.70 -7.66 -30.81
CA ALA A 121 2.55 -7.91 -31.68
C ALA A 121 2.96 -8.40 -33.08
N SER A 122 4.11 -7.95 -33.58
CA SER A 122 4.64 -8.39 -34.89
C SER A 122 5.08 -9.86 -34.90
N THR A 123 5.18 -10.50 -33.74
CA THR A 123 5.44 -11.96 -33.65
C THR A 123 4.19 -12.77 -34.01
N TRP A 124 3.00 -12.20 -33.83
CA TRP A 124 1.70 -12.89 -33.91
C TRP A 124 1.61 -14.13 -33.00
N ASP A 125 2.41 -14.16 -31.93
CA ASP A 125 2.53 -15.31 -31.03
C ASP A 125 2.03 -14.94 -29.63
N THR A 126 0.81 -15.38 -29.31
CA THR A 126 0.19 -15.10 -28.01
C THR A 126 0.84 -15.87 -26.87
N GLU A 127 1.41 -17.06 -27.13
CA GLU A 127 2.09 -17.86 -26.12
C GLU A 127 3.40 -17.16 -25.73
N LEU A 128 4.16 -16.68 -26.71
CA LEU A 128 5.36 -15.88 -26.47
C LEU A 128 5.06 -14.60 -25.66
N VAL A 129 4.00 -13.87 -26.02
CA VAL A 129 3.61 -12.66 -25.26
C VAL A 129 3.20 -13.00 -23.82
N GLN A 130 2.55 -14.15 -23.61
CA GLN A 130 2.23 -14.63 -22.27
C GLN A 130 3.49 -14.94 -21.46
N GLU A 131 4.51 -15.56 -22.07
CA GLU A 131 5.80 -15.81 -21.41
C GLU A 131 6.53 -14.51 -21.04
N VAL A 132 6.54 -13.50 -21.93
CA VAL A 132 7.04 -12.16 -21.62
C VAL A 132 6.31 -11.57 -20.41
N GLY A 133 4.97 -11.66 -20.39
CA GLY A 133 4.16 -11.19 -19.28
C GLY A 133 4.47 -11.90 -17.96
N LYS A 134 4.72 -13.22 -17.98
CA LYS A 134 5.14 -13.98 -16.79
C LYS A 134 6.50 -13.51 -16.28
N SER A 135 7.46 -13.27 -17.17
CA SER A 135 8.78 -12.75 -16.78
C SER A 135 8.67 -11.37 -16.15
N MET A 136 7.90 -10.46 -16.75
CA MET A 136 7.61 -9.14 -16.18
C MET A 136 6.91 -9.25 -14.81
N GLY A 137 5.90 -10.11 -14.69
CA GLY A 137 5.18 -10.33 -13.44
C GLY A 137 6.04 -10.89 -12.32
N ASN A 138 7.04 -11.73 -12.63
CA ASN A 138 7.98 -12.23 -11.65
C ASN A 138 8.88 -11.10 -11.11
N GLU A 139 9.40 -10.21 -11.98
CA GLU A 139 10.15 -9.03 -11.52
C GLU A 139 9.28 -8.10 -10.66
N VAL A 140 8.01 -7.89 -11.03
CA VAL A 140 7.04 -7.09 -10.24
C VAL A 140 6.90 -7.66 -8.82
N LEU A 141 6.67 -8.97 -8.71
CA LEU A 141 6.52 -9.67 -7.44
C LEU A 141 7.78 -9.57 -6.58
N GLU A 142 8.95 -9.90 -7.14
CA GLU A 142 10.22 -9.96 -6.39
C GLU A 142 10.72 -8.58 -5.98
N TYR A 143 10.43 -7.53 -6.76
CA TYR A 143 10.81 -6.16 -6.43
C TYR A 143 9.78 -5.41 -5.56
N GLY A 144 8.68 -6.07 -5.17
CA GLY A 144 7.71 -5.55 -4.20
C GLY A 144 6.70 -4.57 -4.79
N ALA A 145 6.47 -4.61 -6.11
CA ALA A 145 5.35 -3.92 -6.73
C ALA A 145 4.12 -4.83 -6.82
N ASP A 146 2.92 -4.25 -6.83
CA ASP A 146 1.67 -5.02 -6.84
C ASP A 146 0.96 -4.98 -8.20
N VAL A 147 1.10 -3.86 -8.92
CA VAL A 147 0.45 -3.65 -10.22
C VAL A 147 1.43 -3.02 -11.20
N ILE A 148 1.51 -3.60 -12.41
CA ILE A 148 2.24 -3.04 -13.55
C ILE A 148 1.28 -2.26 -14.46
N LEU A 149 1.70 -1.07 -14.92
CA LEU A 149 0.91 -0.16 -15.77
C LEU A 149 1.24 -0.30 -17.26
#